data_AF-A0A078FPY6-F1
#
_entry.id   AF-A0A078FPY6-F1
#
_cell.length_a   1.000
_cell.length_b   1.000
_cell.length_c   1.000
_cell.angle_alpha   90.00
_cell.angle_beta   90.00
_cell.angle_gamma   90.00
#
_symmetry.space_group_name_H-M   'P 1'
#
loop_
_entity.id
_entity.type
_entity.pdbx_description
1 polymer ?
#
loop_
_entity_poly.entity_id
_entity_poly.type
_entity_poly.pdbx_seq_one_letter_code
_entity_poly.pdbx_strand_id
1 'polypeptide(L)'
;MELRQRELLAPFPIFIAITLFLLQLCAATSQINHSESSKQTSVSSPSAPNSRFLSSSALSLTGKHSSFRWGRRRHRNKVNRASIEFLYAHNLVRARVGEPPLEWDGRLAAYARAWARQRVGDCRLVHSNGPFGENIFWAGQNNWRPIDVVKVWADENKFYDVNGNTCEPGQMCGHYTQIVWRDSTKVGCARVDCSNGGLYAICVYNPPGNFEGENPFVSYHDQIGLLREEPPAVVVNPF
;
A
#
# COMPACT_ATOMS: atom_id res chain seq x y z
N MET A 1 18.95 -41.69 48.40
CA MET A 1 18.00 -42.16 49.43
C MET A 1 17.41 -40.94 50.09
N GLU A 2 16.12 -40.63 50.15
CA GLU A 2 14.90 -41.08 49.47
C GLU A 2 13.86 -40.08 49.96
N LEU A 3 13.30 -39.24 49.09
CA LEU A 3 12.19 -38.36 49.47
C LEU A 3 11.07 -38.52 48.45
N ARG A 4 9.94 -38.99 48.99
CA ARG A 4 8.76 -39.55 48.35
C ARG A 4 8.12 -38.65 47.30
N GLN A 5 7.74 -39.28 46.19
CA GLN A 5 6.69 -38.85 45.28
C GLN A 5 5.35 -38.64 46.03
N ARG A 6 4.65 -37.56 45.67
CA ARG A 6 3.19 -37.43 45.85
C ARG A 6 2.58 -37.12 44.49
N GLU A 7 1.90 -38.12 43.94
CA GLU A 7 0.90 -38.01 42.89
C GLU A 7 -0.49 -38.10 43.55
N LEU A 8 -1.44 -37.22 43.18
CA LEU A 8 -2.81 -37.55 42.71
C LEU A 8 -3.82 -36.34 42.73
N LEU A 9 -4.42 -36.10 41.55
CA LEU A 9 -5.81 -35.65 41.22
C LEU A 9 -6.23 -34.18 41.49
N ALA A 10 -6.34 -33.30 40.47
CA ALA A 10 -7.41 -33.09 39.45
C ALA A 10 -8.55 -32.15 39.94
N PRO A 11 -9.16 -31.24 39.11
CA PRO A 11 -10.06 -31.66 38.02
C PRO A 11 -10.09 -30.79 36.75
N PHE A 12 -10.05 -31.46 35.59
CA PHE A 12 -10.61 -30.97 34.31
C PHE A 12 -12.13 -31.19 34.32
N PRO A 13 -12.96 -30.14 34.24
CA PRO A 13 -14.14 -30.21 33.37
C PRO A 13 -14.62 -28.83 32.85
N ILE A 14 -13.74 -27.95 32.36
CA ILE A 14 -14.17 -26.66 31.74
C ILE A 14 -13.93 -26.61 30.23
N PHE A 15 -12.98 -27.40 29.71
CA PHE A 15 -12.57 -27.35 28.31
C PHE A 15 -13.51 -28.06 27.31
N ILE A 16 -14.53 -28.79 27.77
CA ILE A 16 -15.47 -29.51 26.87
C ILE A 16 -16.73 -28.66 26.56
N ALA A 17 -17.00 -27.59 27.32
CA ALA A 17 -18.21 -26.78 27.13
C ALA A 17 -18.05 -25.66 26.06
N ILE A 18 -16.82 -25.25 25.71
CA ILE A 18 -16.59 -24.10 24.80
C ILE A 18 -16.48 -24.56 23.33
N THR A 19 -16.16 -25.82 23.07
CA THR A 19 -16.00 -26.35 21.70
C THR A 19 -17.33 -26.72 21.02
N LEU A 20 -18.43 -26.82 21.77
CA LEU A 20 -19.77 -27.10 21.21
C LEU A 20 -20.59 -25.85 20.86
N PHE A 21 -20.16 -24.64 21.24
CA PHE A 21 -20.89 -23.39 20.94
C PHE A 21 -20.46 -22.71 19.63
N LEU A 22 -19.37 -23.16 18.98
CA LEU A 22 -18.86 -22.57 17.74
C LEU A 22 -19.25 -23.34 16.45
N LEU A 23 -20.00 -24.44 16.57
CA LEU A 23 -20.47 -25.24 15.43
C LEU A 23 -21.87 -24.86 14.90
N GLN A 24 -22.51 -23.81 15.44
CA GLN A 24 -23.89 -23.45 15.11
C GLN A 24 -24.08 -22.11 14.39
N LEU A 25 -23.02 -21.50 13.86
CA LEU A 25 -23.11 -20.29 13.02
C LEU A 25 -22.92 -20.55 11.50
N CYS A 26 -22.78 -21.82 11.09
CA CYS A 26 -22.69 -22.22 9.69
C CYS A 26 -24.05 -22.70 9.14
N ALA A 27 -25.10 -21.89 9.17
CA ALA A 27 -26.34 -22.17 8.43
C ALA A 27 -27.22 -20.92 8.26
N ALA A 28 -26.96 -20.11 7.23
CA ALA A 28 -27.99 -19.32 6.56
C ALA A 28 -27.50 -18.87 5.17
N THR A 29 -27.84 -19.67 4.15
CA THR A 29 -27.79 -19.32 2.74
C THR A 29 -29.17 -18.89 2.23
N SER A 30 -29.18 -18.25 1.06
CA SER A 30 -30.29 -17.92 0.14
C SER A 30 -30.90 -16.52 0.30
N GLN A 31 -30.55 -15.60 -0.61
CA GLN A 31 -31.22 -15.32 -1.90
C GLN A 31 -32.57 -14.62 -1.70
N ILE A 32 -32.59 -13.29 -1.83
CA ILE A 32 -33.82 -12.52 -2.06
C ILE A 32 -33.85 -12.09 -3.53
N ASN A 33 -34.99 -12.42 -4.12
CA ASN A 33 -35.34 -12.35 -5.52
C ASN A 33 -35.43 -10.93 -6.08
N HIS A 34 -35.09 -10.86 -7.37
CA HIS A 34 -35.60 -9.87 -8.31
C HIS A 34 -37.13 -9.85 -8.34
N SER A 35 -37.73 -8.66 -8.28
CA SER A 35 -38.91 -8.28 -9.07
C SER A 35 -39.17 -6.78 -8.91
N GLU A 36 -38.78 -6.01 -9.92
CA GLU A 36 -39.26 -4.64 -10.09
C GLU A 36 -39.95 -4.61 -11.47
N SER A 37 -41.27 -4.39 -11.46
CA SER A 37 -42.11 -4.37 -12.66
C SER A 37 -42.83 -3.03 -12.76
N SER A 38 -42.73 -2.45 -13.96
CA SER A 38 -43.50 -1.32 -14.49
C SER A 38 -43.17 0.04 -13.87
N LYS A 39 -42.84 1.08 -14.63
CA LYS A 39 -43.68 1.61 -15.69
C LYS A 39 -42.91 2.34 -16.78
N GLN A 40 -43.53 2.23 -17.93
CA GLN A 40 -43.18 2.66 -19.28
C GLN A 40 -43.57 4.13 -19.44
N THR A 41 -42.63 4.98 -19.87
CA THR A 41 -42.95 6.26 -20.49
C THR A 41 -42.06 6.45 -21.71
N SER A 42 -42.67 6.11 -22.84
CA SER A 42 -42.29 6.46 -24.20
C SER A 42 -42.24 7.98 -24.36
N VAL A 43 -41.11 8.52 -24.82
CA VAL A 43 -41.13 9.78 -25.58
C VAL A 43 -40.25 9.62 -26.80
N SER A 44 -40.92 9.75 -27.94
CA SER A 44 -40.48 9.62 -29.31
C SER A 44 -39.54 10.72 -29.78
N SER A 45 -38.63 10.33 -30.67
CA SER A 45 -37.77 11.18 -31.50
C SER A 45 -38.54 12.23 -32.31
N PRO A 46 -37.96 13.42 -32.58
CA PRO A 46 -38.35 14.23 -33.71
C PRO A 46 -37.49 13.91 -34.94
N SER A 47 -38.19 13.57 -36.02
CA SER A 47 -37.71 13.44 -37.39
C SER A 47 -37.29 14.79 -37.98
N ALA A 48 -36.27 14.75 -38.85
CA ALA A 48 -35.80 15.87 -39.66
C ALA A 48 -36.83 16.28 -40.73
N PRO A 49 -36.93 17.57 -41.11
CA PRO A 49 -37.65 17.99 -42.30
C PRO A 49 -36.76 17.99 -43.54
N ASN A 50 -37.26 17.36 -44.61
CA ASN A 50 -36.78 17.54 -45.97
C ASN A 50 -37.27 18.89 -46.51
N SER A 51 -36.39 19.65 -47.16
CA SER A 51 -36.81 20.57 -48.22
C SER A 51 -35.79 20.57 -49.36
N ARG A 52 -36.34 20.62 -50.55
CA ARG A 52 -35.72 20.38 -51.85
C ARG A 52 -35.19 21.69 -52.46
N PHE A 53 -34.06 21.56 -53.13
CA PHE A 53 -33.59 22.25 -54.34
C PHE A 53 -33.67 23.79 -54.42
N LEU A 54 -32.49 24.42 -54.52
CA LEU A 54 -32.20 25.33 -55.63
C LEU A 54 -30.79 25.06 -56.18
N SER A 55 -30.76 24.99 -57.51
CA SER A 55 -29.61 24.77 -58.37
C SER A 55 -28.74 26.02 -58.47
N SER A 56 -27.42 25.88 -58.38
CA SER A 56 -26.45 26.75 -59.04
C SER A 56 -25.09 26.06 -59.13
N SER A 57 -24.76 25.67 -60.36
CA SER A 57 -23.45 25.70 -61.03
C SER A 57 -22.18 25.29 -60.27
N ALA A 58 -21.56 24.26 -60.83
CA ALA A 58 -20.32 23.61 -60.41
C ALA A 58 -19.09 24.53 -60.38
N LEU A 59 -18.23 24.31 -59.38
CA LEU A 59 -16.78 24.40 -59.51
C LEU A 59 -16.15 23.19 -58.81
N SER A 60 -15.62 22.27 -59.61
CA SER A 60 -14.94 21.05 -59.15
C SER A 60 -13.52 21.39 -58.71
N LEU A 61 -13.28 21.40 -57.40
CA LEU A 61 -11.94 21.28 -56.82
C LEU A 61 -11.87 19.93 -56.11
N THR A 62 -11.15 18.99 -56.72
CA THR A 62 -10.85 17.67 -56.15
C THR A 62 -9.91 17.82 -54.96
N GLY A 63 -10.45 18.13 -53.78
CA GLY A 63 -9.77 18.03 -52.51
C GLY A 63 -10.12 16.71 -51.84
N LYS A 64 -9.15 15.78 -51.75
CA LYS A 64 -9.26 14.59 -50.90
C LYS A 64 -9.41 15.04 -49.43
N HIS A 65 -10.64 15.22 -48.98
CA HIS A 65 -10.91 15.35 -47.55
C HIS A 65 -10.73 13.97 -46.90
N SER A 66 -9.48 13.72 -46.49
CA SER A 66 -9.16 12.74 -45.46
C SER A 66 -10.06 13.02 -44.26
N SER A 67 -11.05 12.16 -44.03
CA SER A 67 -11.83 12.16 -42.80
C SER A 67 -10.86 11.84 -41.66
N PHE A 68 -10.30 12.86 -41.04
CA PHE A 68 -9.46 12.74 -39.86
C PHE A 68 -10.36 12.28 -38.70
N ARG A 69 -10.53 10.97 -38.57
CA ARG A 69 -11.19 10.35 -37.43
C ARG A 69 -10.29 10.61 -36.22
N TRP A 70 -10.65 11.59 -35.40
CA TRP A 70 -10.18 11.71 -34.04
C TRP A 70 -10.65 10.47 -33.27
N GLY A 71 -9.87 9.40 -33.33
CA GLY A 71 -9.99 8.30 -32.39
C GLY A 71 -9.70 8.87 -31.02
N ARG A 72 -10.74 9.16 -30.22
CA ARG A 72 -10.60 9.40 -28.78
C ARG A 72 -9.98 8.14 -28.20
N ARG A 73 -8.64 8.10 -28.09
CA ARG A 73 -7.95 7.10 -27.28
C ARG A 73 -8.45 7.34 -25.86
N ARG A 74 -9.42 6.54 -25.43
CA ARG A 74 -9.72 6.38 -24.00
C ARG A 74 -8.43 5.85 -23.38
N HIS A 75 -7.62 6.73 -22.80
CA HIS A 75 -6.64 6.32 -21.81
C HIS A 75 -7.45 5.73 -20.66
N ARG A 76 -7.67 4.41 -20.70
CA ARG A 76 -8.01 3.67 -19.50
C ARG A 76 -6.82 3.89 -18.57
N ASN A 77 -7.05 4.61 -17.48
CA ASN A 77 -6.10 4.69 -16.37
C ASN A 77 -5.82 3.26 -15.94
N LYS A 78 -4.67 2.72 -16.37
CA LYS A 78 -4.22 1.39 -15.97
C LYS A 78 -3.82 1.52 -14.51
N VAL A 79 -4.67 1.00 -13.63
CA VAL A 79 -4.40 0.93 -12.20
C VAL A 79 -3.04 0.27 -12.00
N ASN A 80 -2.15 0.94 -11.27
CA ASN A 80 -0.83 0.41 -10.99
C ASN A 80 -0.97 -0.66 -9.90
N ARG A 81 -0.91 -1.93 -10.28
CA ARG A 81 -1.04 -3.06 -9.35
C ARG A 81 0.01 -3.01 -8.24
N ALA A 82 1.23 -2.60 -8.55
CA ALA A 82 2.31 -2.55 -7.55
C ALA A 82 2.03 -1.52 -6.45
N SER A 83 1.46 -0.35 -6.79
CA SER A 83 1.11 0.65 -5.77
C SER A 83 0.02 0.15 -4.84
N ILE A 84 -0.96 -0.60 -5.37
CA ILE A 84 -2.00 -1.22 -4.54
C ILE A 84 -1.39 -2.22 -3.58
N GLU A 85 -0.53 -3.13 -4.07
CA GLU A 85 0.07 -4.17 -3.23
C GLU A 85 0.96 -3.58 -2.13
N PHE A 86 1.78 -2.57 -2.43
CA PHE A 86 2.56 -1.86 -1.42
C PHE A 86 1.65 -1.23 -0.36
N LEU A 87 0.70 -0.37 -0.77
CA LEU A 87 -0.17 0.35 0.16
C LEU A 87 -0.98 -0.61 1.03
N TYR A 88 -1.58 -1.62 0.40
CA TYR A 88 -2.38 -2.63 1.07
C TYR A 88 -1.57 -3.36 2.14
N ALA A 89 -0.36 -3.81 1.81
CA ALA A 89 0.49 -4.53 2.75
C ALA A 89 0.89 -3.66 3.96
N HIS A 90 1.20 -2.38 3.75
CA HIS A 90 1.48 -1.44 4.84
C HIS A 90 0.27 -1.29 5.75
N ASN A 91 -0.90 -1.04 5.17
CA ASN A 91 -2.11 -0.79 5.93
C ASN A 91 -2.61 -2.04 6.68
N LEU A 92 -2.31 -3.25 6.18
CA LEU A 92 -2.50 -4.49 6.94
C LEU A 92 -1.59 -4.61 8.15
N VAL A 93 -0.35 -4.11 8.09
CA VAL A 93 0.57 -4.10 9.23
C VAL A 93 0.11 -3.06 10.25
N ARG A 94 -0.19 -1.84 9.81
CA ARG A 94 -0.66 -0.74 10.67
C ARG A 94 -1.97 -1.07 11.37
N ALA A 95 -2.93 -1.67 10.66
CA ALA A 95 -4.20 -2.09 11.25
C ALA A 95 -4.04 -3.12 12.38
N ARG A 96 -3.02 -3.99 12.32
CA ARG A 96 -2.75 -4.99 13.38
C ARG A 96 -2.30 -4.38 14.70
N VAL A 97 -1.79 -3.14 14.67
CA VAL A 97 -1.28 -2.42 15.83
C VAL A 97 -2.08 -1.15 16.12
N GLY A 98 -3.24 -0.97 15.47
CA GLY A 98 -4.14 0.17 15.72
C GLY A 98 -3.69 1.50 15.12
N GLU A 99 -2.73 1.49 14.19
CA GLU A 99 -2.24 2.71 13.55
C GLU A 99 -3.12 3.13 12.37
N PRO A 100 -3.39 4.44 12.16
CA PRO A 100 -4.19 4.93 11.04
C PRO A 100 -3.59 4.51 9.70
N PRO A 101 -4.39 4.22 8.67
CA PRO A 101 -3.86 3.81 7.37
C PRO A 101 -3.04 4.93 6.70
N LEU A 102 -2.00 4.54 5.99
CA LEU A 102 -1.28 5.43 5.08
C LEU A 102 -2.12 5.69 3.82
N GLU A 103 -1.91 6.87 3.24
CA GLU A 103 -2.39 7.22 1.91
C GLU A 103 -1.28 7.11 0.86
N TRP A 104 -1.64 6.72 -0.36
CA TRP A 104 -0.68 6.68 -1.46
C TRP A 104 -0.45 8.09 -2.03
N ASP A 105 0.80 8.56 -2.04
CA ASP A 105 1.18 9.82 -2.70
C ASP A 105 1.97 9.53 -4.00
N GLY A 106 1.41 9.98 -5.12
CA GLY A 106 2.00 9.79 -6.44
C GLY A 106 3.34 10.53 -6.64
N ARG A 107 3.59 11.62 -5.90
CA ARG A 107 4.86 12.37 -5.95
C ARG A 107 5.94 11.62 -5.20
N LEU A 108 5.63 11.06 -4.03
CA LEU A 108 6.56 10.16 -3.32
C LEU A 108 6.88 8.92 -4.15
N ALA A 109 5.89 8.35 -4.84
CA ALA A 109 6.13 7.22 -5.74
C ALA A 109 6.99 7.59 -6.96
N ALA A 110 6.87 8.82 -7.46
CA ALA A 110 7.74 9.33 -8.52
C ALA A 110 9.18 9.53 -8.02
N TYR A 111 9.35 10.07 -6.80
CA TYR A 111 10.64 10.20 -6.12
C TYR A 111 11.30 8.82 -5.92
N ALA A 112 10.57 7.88 -5.31
CA ALA A 112 11.00 6.50 -5.11
C ALA A 112 11.46 5.84 -6.43
N ARG A 113 10.71 6.05 -7.52
CA ARG A 113 11.07 5.53 -8.84
C ARG A 113 12.34 6.18 -9.41
N ALA A 114 12.50 7.48 -9.23
CA ALA A 114 13.69 8.19 -9.69
C ALA A 114 14.94 7.69 -8.96
N TRP A 115 14.85 7.46 -7.65
CA TRP A 115 15.93 6.86 -6.88
C TRP A 115 16.21 5.41 -7.27
N ALA A 116 15.18 4.55 -7.30
CA ALA A 116 15.33 3.14 -7.65
C ALA A 116 16.02 2.93 -9.01
N ARG A 117 15.72 3.78 -10.00
CA ARG A 117 16.38 3.72 -11.32
C ARG A 117 17.90 3.86 -11.26
N GLN A 118 18.43 4.64 -10.30
CA GLN A 118 19.87 4.79 -10.10
C GLN A 118 20.53 3.53 -9.52
N ARG A 119 19.74 2.58 -9.02
CA ARG A 119 20.20 1.29 -8.47
C ARG A 119 20.06 0.13 -9.44
N VAL A 120 19.53 0.32 -10.65
CA VAL A 120 19.39 -0.78 -11.62
C VAL A 120 20.74 -1.43 -11.95
N GLY A 121 21.82 -0.63 -12.03
CA GLY A 121 23.15 -1.13 -12.37
C GLY A 121 23.85 -1.95 -11.28
N ASP A 122 23.67 -1.59 -10.01
CA ASP A 122 24.41 -2.15 -8.88
C ASP A 122 23.54 -2.89 -7.84
N CYS A 123 22.24 -2.61 -7.84
CA CYS A 123 21.24 -3.10 -6.90
C CYS A 123 21.59 -2.83 -5.42
N ARG A 124 22.43 -1.83 -5.14
CA ARG A 124 22.96 -1.59 -3.79
C ARG A 124 21.90 -0.98 -2.86
N LEU A 125 21.90 -1.44 -1.61
CA LEU A 125 21.13 -0.85 -0.53
C LEU A 125 21.78 0.47 -0.09
N VAL A 126 21.38 1.56 -0.74
CA VAL A 126 21.81 2.93 -0.42
C VAL A 126 20.58 3.82 -0.35
N HIS A 127 20.44 4.54 0.78
CA HIS A 127 19.42 5.56 0.97
C HIS A 127 19.65 6.78 0.10
N SER A 128 18.57 7.49 -0.26
CA SER A 128 18.67 8.67 -1.12
C SER A 128 19.24 9.89 -0.41
N ASN A 129 19.30 9.87 0.93
CA ASN A 129 19.60 11.03 1.79
C ASN A 129 18.67 12.22 1.52
N GLY A 130 17.45 11.94 1.04
CA GLY A 130 16.40 12.93 0.86
C GLY A 130 15.70 13.31 2.17
N PRO A 131 14.73 14.24 2.11
CA PRO A 131 14.02 14.75 3.30
C PRO A 131 12.93 13.82 3.83
N PHE A 132 12.81 12.60 3.29
CA PHE A 132 11.72 11.67 3.55
C PHE A 132 12.22 10.45 4.32
N GLY A 133 11.31 9.76 5.01
CA GLY A 133 11.61 8.45 5.57
C GLY A 133 11.76 7.42 4.45
N GLU A 134 12.58 6.40 4.63
CA GLU A 134 12.87 5.43 3.57
C GLU A 134 13.04 4.02 4.12
N ASN A 135 12.40 3.05 3.43
CA ASN A 135 12.72 1.63 3.55
C ASN A 135 13.24 1.14 2.20
N ILE A 136 14.34 0.38 2.21
CA ILE A 136 14.97 -0.17 1.01
C ILE A 136 15.08 -1.70 1.11
N PHE A 137 15.01 -2.36 -0.03
CA PHE A 137 15.04 -3.82 -0.11
C PHE A 137 15.81 -4.27 -1.34
N TRP A 138 16.53 -5.37 -1.18
CA TRP A 138 17.23 -6.05 -2.24
C TRP A 138 16.98 -7.55 -2.16
N ALA A 139 16.84 -8.17 -3.33
CA ALA A 139 16.93 -9.62 -3.46
C ALA A 139 17.72 -10.01 -4.71
N GLY A 140 18.39 -11.16 -4.65
CA GLY A 140 19.10 -11.74 -5.80
C GLY A 140 18.20 -12.27 -6.91
N GLN A 141 16.90 -12.39 -6.67
CA GLN A 141 15.89 -12.78 -7.66
C GLN A 141 14.85 -11.67 -7.80
N ASN A 142 14.21 -11.57 -8.97
CA ASN A 142 13.22 -10.53 -9.27
C ASN A 142 11.75 -10.97 -9.16
N ASN A 143 11.50 -12.18 -8.65
CA ASN A 143 10.16 -12.74 -8.46
C ASN A 143 9.43 -12.24 -7.19
N TRP A 144 10.01 -11.29 -6.47
CA TRP A 144 9.43 -10.72 -5.25
C TRP A 144 8.31 -9.74 -5.60
N ARG A 145 7.13 -9.96 -5.01
CA ARG A 145 6.02 -9.02 -5.14
C ARG A 145 6.15 -7.91 -4.10
N PRO A 146 5.60 -6.71 -4.36
CA PRO A 146 5.52 -5.64 -3.38
C PRO A 146 5.03 -6.06 -1.99
N ILE A 147 4.01 -6.93 -1.93
CA ILE A 147 3.48 -7.44 -0.66
C ILE A 147 4.52 -8.28 0.12
N ASP A 148 5.34 -9.05 -0.58
CA ASP A 148 6.37 -9.89 0.04
C ASP A 148 7.51 -9.01 0.60
N VAL A 149 7.87 -7.95 -0.11
CA VAL A 149 8.85 -6.94 0.36
C VAL A 149 8.40 -6.29 1.67
N VAL A 150 7.16 -5.79 1.71
CA VAL A 150 6.62 -5.15 2.92
C VAL A 150 6.51 -6.14 4.07
N LYS A 151 6.21 -7.42 3.77
CA LYS A 151 6.20 -8.47 4.79
C LYS A 151 7.58 -8.66 5.40
N VAL A 152 8.66 -8.69 4.62
CA VAL A 152 10.04 -8.82 5.14
C VAL A 152 10.36 -7.69 6.12
N TRP A 153 10.07 -6.45 5.73
CA TRP A 153 10.24 -5.30 6.62
C TRP A 153 9.37 -5.39 7.88
N ALA A 154 8.12 -5.85 7.74
CA ALA A 154 7.20 -5.97 8.87
C ALA A 154 7.55 -7.12 9.83
N ASP A 155 8.19 -8.19 9.34
CA ASP A 155 8.62 -9.34 10.15
C ASP A 155 9.73 -8.97 11.14
N GLU A 156 10.32 -7.78 11.05
CA GLU A 156 11.22 -7.22 12.07
C GLU A 156 10.51 -6.94 13.40
N ASN A 157 9.16 -6.88 13.40
CA ASN A 157 8.37 -6.66 14.61
C ASN A 157 8.67 -7.65 15.76
N LYS A 158 9.10 -8.86 15.42
CA LYS A 158 9.48 -9.90 16.39
C LYS A 158 10.71 -9.54 17.24
N PHE A 159 11.50 -8.56 16.79
CA PHE A 159 12.71 -8.08 17.45
C PHE A 159 12.50 -6.73 18.15
N TYR A 160 11.30 -6.14 18.03
CA TYR A 160 11.00 -4.81 18.55
C TYR A 160 10.21 -4.90 19.85
N ASP A 161 10.78 -4.40 20.96
CA ASP A 161 10.05 -4.25 22.22
C ASP A 161 9.33 -2.90 22.25
N VAL A 162 8.00 -2.97 22.10
CA VAL A 162 7.12 -1.79 22.12
C VAL A 162 7.15 -1.08 23.47
N ASN A 163 7.28 -1.81 24.58
CA ASN A 163 7.25 -1.22 25.92
C ASN A 163 8.57 -0.52 26.25
N GLY A 164 9.69 -1.14 25.85
CA GLY A 164 11.03 -0.59 26.02
C GLY A 164 11.39 0.49 24.99
N ASN A 165 10.65 0.56 23.87
CA ASN A 165 11.02 1.37 22.70
C ASN A 165 12.43 1.01 22.18
N THR A 166 12.75 -0.29 22.16
CA THR A 166 14.08 -0.80 21.84
C THR A 166 14.02 -1.92 20.80
N CYS A 167 15.09 -2.02 20.03
CA CYS A 167 15.34 -3.16 19.15
C CYS A 167 16.28 -4.15 19.85
N GLU A 168 16.04 -5.45 19.66
CA GLU A 168 16.93 -6.49 20.16
C GLU A 168 18.38 -6.28 19.66
N PRO A 169 19.40 -6.41 20.54
CA PRO A 169 20.78 -6.20 20.16
C PRO A 169 21.21 -7.05 18.95
N GLY A 170 21.78 -6.41 17.93
CA GLY A 170 22.24 -7.06 16.70
C GLY A 170 21.13 -7.39 15.69
N GLN A 171 19.88 -7.01 15.96
CA GLN A 171 18.76 -7.13 15.02
C GLN A 171 18.45 -5.80 14.34
N MET A 172 17.63 -5.86 13.30
CA MET A 172 17.07 -4.69 12.63
C MET A 172 15.59 -4.57 12.96
N CYS A 173 15.16 -3.36 13.31
CA CYS A 173 13.75 -3.01 13.54
C CYS A 173 13.31 -1.77 12.78
N GLY A 174 14.25 -1.05 12.15
CA GLY A 174 14.02 0.25 11.54
C GLY A 174 13.00 0.20 10.41
N HIS A 175 12.91 -0.89 9.66
CA HIS A 175 11.93 -0.99 8.59
C HIS A 175 10.52 -1.18 9.16
N TYR A 176 10.36 -2.01 10.19
CA TYR A 176 9.09 -2.18 10.88
C TYR A 176 8.64 -0.86 11.52
N THR A 177 9.50 -0.20 12.30
CA THR A 177 9.15 1.05 12.99
C THR A 177 8.77 2.15 12.00
N GLN A 178 9.40 2.23 10.82
CA GLN A 178 9.00 3.17 9.79
C GLN A 178 7.61 2.86 9.20
N ILE A 179 7.26 1.58 9.02
CA ILE A 179 5.93 1.18 8.52
C ILE A 179 4.83 1.61 9.50
N VAL A 180 5.06 1.41 10.80
CA VAL A 180 4.09 1.71 11.86
C VAL A 180 4.24 3.10 12.45
N TRP A 181 5.13 3.94 11.91
CA TRP A 181 5.36 5.29 12.41
C TRP A 181 4.06 6.11 12.34
N ARG A 182 3.56 6.54 13.49
CA ARG A 182 2.25 7.16 13.66
C ARG A 182 2.11 8.43 12.84
N ASP A 183 3.13 9.29 12.89
CA ASP A 183 3.11 10.58 12.22
C ASP A 183 3.31 10.49 10.70
N SER A 184 3.81 9.36 10.17
CA SER A 184 3.84 9.15 8.74
C SER A 184 2.42 8.92 8.23
N THR A 185 1.97 9.78 7.32
CA THR A 185 0.59 9.73 6.78
C THR A 185 0.55 9.30 5.32
N LYS A 186 1.65 9.49 4.59
CA LYS A 186 1.75 9.22 3.17
C LYS A 186 2.90 8.30 2.85
N VAL A 187 2.70 7.44 1.85
CA VAL A 187 3.73 6.57 1.31
C VAL A 187 3.70 6.54 -0.22
N GLY A 188 4.88 6.44 -0.81
CA GLY A 188 5.01 6.14 -2.23
C GLY A 188 6.21 5.24 -2.47
N CYS A 189 6.00 4.19 -3.27
CA CYS A 189 7.00 3.14 -3.47
C CYS A 189 7.31 2.89 -4.94
N ALA A 190 8.47 2.29 -5.17
CA ALA A 190 8.87 1.76 -6.46
C ALA A 190 9.63 0.45 -6.30
N ARG A 191 9.56 -0.38 -7.34
CA ARG A 191 10.44 -1.53 -7.54
C ARG A 191 11.05 -1.46 -8.92
N VAL A 192 12.29 -1.92 -9.06
CA VAL A 192 12.98 -2.08 -10.34
C VAL A 192 13.68 -3.43 -10.37
N ASP A 193 13.75 -4.02 -11.56
CA ASP A 193 14.57 -5.19 -11.80
C ASP A 193 16.00 -4.70 -12.10
N CYS A 194 16.99 -5.30 -11.46
CA CYS A 194 18.38 -4.92 -11.61
C CYS A 194 19.05 -5.68 -12.75
N SER A 195 20.13 -5.14 -13.30
CA SER A 195 20.88 -5.74 -14.42
C SER A 195 21.47 -7.12 -14.09
N ASN A 196 21.67 -7.41 -12.80
CA ASN A 196 22.15 -8.71 -12.31
C ASN A 196 21.02 -9.75 -12.12
N GLY A 197 19.79 -9.47 -12.54
CA GLY A 197 18.63 -10.34 -12.37
C GLY A 197 17.95 -10.26 -11.00
N GLY A 198 18.50 -9.45 -10.09
CA GLY A 198 17.90 -9.16 -8.80
C GLY A 198 16.79 -8.11 -8.87
N LEU A 199 16.31 -7.71 -7.70
CA LEU A 199 15.29 -6.67 -7.54
C LEU A 199 15.69 -5.70 -6.45
N TYR A 200 15.46 -4.42 -6.72
CA TYR A 200 15.56 -3.35 -5.75
C TYR A 200 14.17 -2.73 -5.55
N ALA A 201 13.78 -2.53 -4.29
CA ALA A 201 12.56 -1.82 -3.94
C ALA A 201 12.84 -0.74 -2.90
N ILE A 202 12.06 0.33 -2.97
CA ILE A 202 12.11 1.45 -2.03
C ILE A 202 10.69 1.95 -1.77
N CYS A 203 10.38 2.21 -0.51
CA CYS A 203 9.20 2.96 -0.07
C CYS A 203 9.65 4.23 0.65
N VAL A 204 8.96 5.33 0.35
CA VAL A 204 9.29 6.66 0.84
C VAL A 204 8.10 7.22 1.60
N TYR A 205 8.33 7.74 2.80
CA TYR A 205 7.31 8.11 3.79
C TYR A 205 7.36 9.61 4.08
N ASN A 206 6.19 10.23 4.22
CA ASN A 206 6.08 11.62 4.62
C ASN A 206 4.92 11.84 5.60
N PRO A 207 5.13 12.56 6.71
CA PRO A 207 6.43 12.90 7.33
C PRO A 207 7.39 11.70 7.50
N PRO A 208 8.72 11.93 7.53
CA PRO A 208 9.70 10.90 7.88
C PRO A 208 9.41 10.31 9.27
N GLY A 209 9.87 9.08 9.51
CA GLY A 209 9.86 8.46 10.84
C GLY A 209 11.27 8.16 11.34
N ASN A 210 11.36 7.27 12.34
CA ASN A 210 12.60 6.77 12.93
C ASN A 210 13.52 7.86 13.49
N PHE A 211 12.94 8.84 14.18
CA PHE A 211 13.74 9.79 14.94
C PHE A 211 14.29 9.14 16.20
N GLU A 212 15.56 9.43 16.47
CA GLU A 212 16.26 8.87 17.63
C GLU A 212 15.57 9.28 18.93
N GLY A 213 15.26 8.29 19.76
CA GLY A 213 14.57 8.48 21.04
C GLY A 213 13.05 8.64 20.96
N GLU A 214 12.46 8.78 19.78
CA GLU A 214 11.01 8.89 19.62
C GLU A 214 10.34 7.50 19.53
N ASN A 215 9.11 7.39 20.02
CA ASN A 215 8.31 6.16 19.94
C ASN A 215 7.43 6.15 18.68
N PRO A 216 7.46 5.11 17.83
CA PRO A 216 6.68 5.04 16.60
C PRO A 216 5.16 5.06 16.81
N PHE A 217 4.66 4.78 18.01
CA PHE A 217 3.22 4.70 18.32
C PHE A 217 2.65 5.94 19.01
N VAL A 218 3.47 6.96 19.28
CA VAL A 218 3.02 8.19 19.94
C VAL A 218 3.34 9.37 19.03
N SER A 219 2.36 10.23 18.77
CA SER A 219 2.59 11.40 17.92
C SER A 219 3.58 12.34 18.61
N TYR A 220 4.50 12.92 17.85
CA TYR A 220 5.46 13.89 18.38
C TYR A 220 4.78 15.05 19.14
N HIS A 221 3.66 15.53 18.60
CA HIS A 221 2.87 16.59 19.25
C HIS A 221 2.35 16.14 20.63
N ASP A 222 2.00 14.86 20.78
CA ASP A 222 1.52 14.30 22.05
C ASP A 222 2.69 14.03 23.02
N GLN A 223 3.91 13.80 22.51
CA GLN A 223 5.10 13.58 23.34
C GLN A 223 5.65 14.87 23.95
N ILE A 224 5.67 15.98 23.20
CA ILE A 224 6.33 17.23 23.64
C ILE A 224 5.46 18.50 23.58
N GLY A 225 4.23 18.42 23.08
CA GLY A 225 3.30 19.55 23.03
C GLY A 225 3.62 20.64 22.00
N LEU A 226 4.48 20.36 21.00
CA LEU A 226 4.87 21.32 19.95
C LEU A 226 4.74 20.69 18.55
N LEU A 227 4.32 21.50 17.57
CA LEU A 227 4.44 21.15 16.16
C LEU A 227 5.91 21.23 15.76
N ARG A 228 6.39 20.23 15.02
CA ARG A 228 7.78 20.15 14.57
C ARG A 228 8.14 21.37 13.71
N GLU A 229 8.99 22.25 14.23
CA GLU A 229 9.57 23.37 13.46
C GLU A 229 10.66 22.84 12.53
N GLU A 230 10.29 22.62 11.25
CA GLU A 230 11.16 22.19 10.14
C GLU A 230 11.98 20.90 10.37
N PRO A 231 12.28 20.11 9.33
CA PRO A 231 12.96 18.83 9.53
C PRO A 231 14.40 19.08 10.03
N PRO A 232 14.80 18.61 11.24
CA PRO A 232 16.21 18.53 11.57
C PRO A 232 16.87 17.63 10.52
N ALA A 233 18.04 18.05 10.06
CA ALA A 233 18.85 17.31 9.09
C ALA A 233 18.78 15.82 9.42
N VAL A 234 18.36 15.01 8.44
CA VAL A 234 18.36 13.56 8.56
C VAL A 234 19.76 13.16 8.99
N VAL A 235 19.93 12.88 10.29
CA VAL A 235 21.17 12.32 10.82
C VAL A 235 21.15 10.89 10.33
N VAL A 236 21.89 10.69 9.24
CA VAL A 236 22.17 9.40 8.62
C VAL A 236 22.69 8.48 9.72
N ASN A 237 21.86 7.55 10.19
CA ASN A 237 22.34 6.48 11.04
C ASN A 237 22.87 5.36 10.13
N PRO A 238 24.11 4.87 10.35
CA PRO A 238 24.72 3.85 9.54
C PRO A 238 24.30 2.47 10.04
N PHE A 239 23.14 1.99 9.62
CA PHE A 239 22.81 0.57 9.70
C PHE A 239 22.30 0.08 8.35
#